data_AF-Q2VP63-F1
#
_entry.id   AF-Q2VP63-F1
#
_cell.length_a   1.000
_cell.length_b   1.000
_cell.length_c   1.000
_cell.angle_alpha   90.00
_cell.angle_beta   90.00
_cell.angle_gamma   90.00
#
_symmetry.space_group_name_H-M   'P 1'
#
loop_
_entity.id
_entity.type
_entity.pdbx_description
1 polymer ?
#
loop_
_entity_poly.entity_id
_entity_poly.type
_entity_poly.pdbx_seq_one_letter_code
_entity_poly.pdbx_strand_id
1 'polypeptide(L)' 'MTEMGEIYICEICGTEIEILFSGNDPIICCGLEMIAKEEYYKERMSR' A
#
# COMPACT_ATOMS: atom_id res chain seq x y z
N MET A 1 7.57 0.80 -8.64
CA MET A 1 7.02 2.02 -9.27
C MET A 1 5.55 2.05 -8.90
N THR A 2 5.08 3.15 -8.36
CA THR A 2 3.67 3.35 -8.02
C THR A 2 2.91 3.85 -9.24
N GLU A 3 1.66 3.43 -9.38
CA GLU A 3 0.78 3.88 -10.46
C GLU A 3 -0.34 4.78 -9.93
N MET A 4 -0.76 5.75 -10.76
CA MET A 4 -1.80 6.69 -10.37
C MET A 4 -3.14 5.96 -10.21
N GLY A 5 -3.83 6.21 -9.10
CA GLY A 5 -5.08 5.54 -8.72
C GLY A 5 -4.89 4.24 -7.93
N GLU A 6 -3.67 3.75 -7.76
CA GLU A 6 -3.42 2.64 -6.83
C GLU A 6 -3.73 3.06 -5.40
N ILE A 7 -4.22 2.10 -4.60
CA ILE A 7 -4.45 2.28 -3.17
C ILE A 7 -3.47 1.41 -2.41
N TYR A 8 -2.79 1.99 -1.42
CA TYR A 8 -1.85 1.29 -0.55
C TYR A 8 -2.36 1.29 0.89
N ILE A 9 -2.08 0.22 1.63
CA ILE A 9 -2.45 0.04 3.04
C ILE A 9 -1.21 -0.23 3.88
N CYS A 10 -1.08 0.48 5.01
CA CYS A 10 -0.08 0.14 6.04
C CYS A 10 -0.61 -1.01 6.88
N GLU A 11 0.11 -2.13 6.91
CA GLU A 11 -0.28 -3.32 7.67
C GLU A 11 -0.15 -3.17 9.20
N ILE A 12 0.57 -2.14 9.68
CA ILE A 12 0.77 -1.87 11.11
C ILE A 12 -0.37 -1.02 11.67
N CYS A 13 -0.62 0.16 11.08
CA CYS A 13 -1.57 1.15 11.61
C CYS A 13 -2.90 1.19 10.87
N GLY A 14 -3.01 0.54 9.70
CA GLY A 14 -4.23 0.50 8.88
C GLY A 14 -4.49 1.75 8.03
N THR A 15 -3.54 2.68 7.91
CA THR A 15 -3.68 3.85 7.03
C THR A 15 -3.82 3.41 5.57
N GLU A 16 -4.86 3.90 4.90
CA GLU A 16 -5.07 3.75 3.45
C GLU A 16 -4.79 5.08 2.75
N ILE A 17 -4.06 5.04 1.63
CA ILE A 17 -3.80 6.22 0.77
C ILE A 17 -4.00 5.88 -0.70
N GLU A 18 -4.36 6.88 -1.51
CA GLU A 18 -4.46 6.78 -2.97
C GLU A 18 -3.31 7.55 -3.63
N ILE A 19 -2.73 6.99 -4.69
CA ILE A 19 -1.65 7.62 -5.45
C ILE A 19 -2.22 8.62 -6.46
N LEU A 20 -2.01 9.90 -6.20
CA LEU A 20 -2.40 10.96 -7.13
C LEU A 20 -1.33 11.26 -8.19
N PHE A 21 -0.07 10.91 -7.93
CA PHE A 21 1.06 11.10 -8.84
C PHE A 21 2.05 9.95 -8.69
N SER A 22 2.48 9.36 -9.80
CA SER A 22 3.39 8.21 -9.81
C SER A 22 4.82 8.59 -9.37
N GLY A 23 5.50 7.61 -8.78
CA GLY A 23 6.88 7.72 -8.35
C GLY A 23 7.59 6.37 -8.40
N ASN A 24 8.92 6.40 -8.33
CA ASN A 24 9.74 5.18 -8.35
C ASN A 24 10.13 4.68 -6.97
N ASP A 25 10.04 5.54 -5.96
CA ASP A 25 10.40 5.20 -4.59
C ASP A 25 9.26 4.47 -3.86
N PRO A 26 9.59 3.58 -2.91
CA PRO A 26 8.59 2.92 -2.08
C PRO A 26 7.92 3.88 -1.11
N ILE A 27 6.68 3.56 -0.73
CA ILE A 27 5.92 4.34 0.25
C ILE A 27 6.13 3.74 1.63
N ILE A 28 6.69 4.53 2.55
CA ILE A 28 6.97 4.08 3.91
C ILE A 28 5.93 4.62 4.90
N CYS A 29 5.34 3.72 5.69
CA CYS A 29 4.50 4.07 6.84
C CYS A 29 4.85 3.16 8.01
N CYS A 30 4.95 3.71 9.23
CA CYS A 30 5.35 2.98 10.43
C CYS A 30 6.70 2.24 10.31
N GLY A 31 7.59 2.69 9.42
CA GLY A 31 8.92 2.11 9.23
C GLY A 31 8.97 0.87 8.31
N LEU A 32 7.84 0.49 7.70
CA LEU A 32 7.77 -0.56 6.67
C LEU A 32 7.26 0.00 5.35
N GLU A 33 7.58 -0.70 4.26
CA GLU A 33 6.96 -0.46 2.97
C GLU A 33 5.46 -0.78 3.05
N MET A 34 4.63 0.14 2.55
CA MET A 34 3.19 -0.11 2.43
C MET A 34 2.94 -1.10 1.31
N ILE A 35 1.85 -1.87 1.42
CA ILE A 35 1.47 -2.88 0.43
C ILE A 35 0.24 -2.44 -0.36
N ALA A 36 0.15 -2.87 -1.61
CA ALA A 36 -1.03 -2.58 -2.44
C ALA A 36 -2.28 -3.17 -1.80
N LYS A 37 -3.39 -2.43 -1.83
CA LYS A 37 -4.66 -2.82 -1.17
C LYS A 37 -5.16 -4.19 -1.65
N GLU A 38 -5.02 -4.48 -2.93
CA GLU A 38 -5.40 -5.80 -3.47
C GLU A 38 -4.57 -6.93 -2.86
N GLU A 39 -3.27 -6.72 -2.68
CA GLU A 39 -2.35 -7.68 -2.05
C GLU A 39 -2.67 -7.86 -0.57
N TYR A 40 -2.89 -6.75 0.16
CA TYR A 40 -3.29 -6.75 1.57
C TYR A 40 -4.48 -7.68 1.84
N TYR A 41 -5.53 -7.62 1.01
CA TYR A 41 -6.70 -8.48 1.19
C TYR A 41 -6.49 -9.92 0.72
N LYS A 42 -5.71 -10.16 -0.36
CA LYS A 42 -5.37 -11.52 -0.80
C LYS A 42 -4.65 -12.31 0.30
N GLU A 43 -3.70 -11.68 0.99
CA GLU A 43 -2.96 -12.31 2.08
C GLU A 43 -3.81 -12.56 3.34
N ARG A 44 -4.77 -11.67 3.63
CA ARG A 44 -5.61 -11.82 4.83
C ARG A 44 -6.80 -12.74 4.64
N MET A 45 -7.32 -12.92 3.42
CA MET A 45 -8.39 -13.87 3.12
C MET A 45 -7.90 -15.31 2.91
N SER A 46 -6.58 -15.51 2.84
CA SER A 46 -5.93 -16.83 2.76
C SER A 46 -5.45 -17.36 4.10
N ARG A 47 -5.62 -16.59 5.19
CA ARG A 47 -5.37 -16.97 6.59
C ARG A 47 -6.69 -17.22 7.31
#